data_AF-A0A2N6D609-F1
#
_entry.id   AF-A0A2N6D609-F1
#
_cell.length_a   1.000
_cell.length_b   1.000
_cell.length_c   1.000
_cell.angle_alpha   90.00
_cell.angle_beta   90.00
_cell.angle_gamma   90.00
#
_symmetry.space_group_name_H-M   'P 1'
#
loop_
_entity.id
_entity.type
_entity.pdbx_description
1 polymer ?
#
loop_
_entity_poly.entity_id
_entity_poly.type
_entity_poly.pdbx_seq_one_letter_code
_entity_poly.pdbx_strand_id
1 'polypeptide(L)'
;MNFELIGALKTAFEAEKEGMRTYLQFAKQTEVAGGKDMFIQLALDEVDHMEMIQSFMEKMLKGETFTPVEVPAGRISKLLPDLADASLQQIEKASVGDEKALKVGMEQEAKAREFYLAEAEKVEDTVVKDFFLKLADVELKHYNILQAELTFIQQGGFWFDTQEFSLEM
;
A
#
# COMPACT_ATOMS: atom_id res chain seq x y z
N MET A 1 -24.12 -17.81 -10.72
CA MET A 1 -23.53 -16.86 -9.76
C MET A 1 -22.24 -17.49 -9.27
N ASN A 2 -21.08 -16.84 -9.47
CA ASN A 2 -19.80 -17.41 -9.09
C ASN A 2 -19.54 -17.12 -7.59
N PHE A 3 -19.89 -18.09 -6.73
CA PHE A 3 -19.79 -17.93 -5.28
C PHE A 3 -18.35 -17.82 -4.77
N GLU A 4 -17.39 -18.41 -5.48
CA GLU A 4 -15.96 -18.32 -5.14
C GLU A 4 -15.45 -16.90 -5.38
N LEU A 5 -15.76 -16.32 -6.54
CA LEU A 5 -15.41 -14.92 -6.84
C LEU A 5 -16.06 -13.92 -5.87
N ILE A 6 -17.32 -14.14 -5.49
CA ILE A 6 -17.97 -13.33 -4.45
C ILE A 6 -17.23 -13.45 -3.11
N GLY A 7 -16.78 -14.65 -2.76
CA GLY A 7 -15.97 -14.89 -1.56
C GLY A 7 -14.66 -14.11 -1.61
N ALA A 8 -13.93 -14.20 -2.72
CA ALA A 8 -12.67 -13.49 -2.94
C ALA A 8 -12.84 -11.96 -2.82
N LEU A 9 -13.86 -11.39 -3.46
CA LEU A 9 -14.14 -9.95 -3.40
C LEU A 9 -14.52 -9.48 -1.98
N LYS A 10 -15.22 -10.30 -1.20
CA LYS A 10 -15.50 -9.99 0.22
C LYS A 10 -14.23 -10.03 1.06
N THR A 11 -13.37 -11.00 0.84
CA THR A 11 -12.05 -11.08 1.51
C THR A 11 -11.20 -9.87 1.16
N ALA A 12 -11.15 -9.49 -0.12
CA ALA A 12 -10.48 -8.28 -0.59
C ALA A 12 -10.99 -7.04 0.16
N PHE A 13 -12.31 -6.81 0.17
CA PHE A 13 -12.92 -5.66 0.82
C PHE A 13 -12.59 -5.56 2.32
N GLU A 14 -12.60 -6.68 3.05
CA GLU A 14 -12.23 -6.65 4.47
C GLU A 14 -10.72 -6.45 4.68
N ALA A 15 -9.87 -6.92 3.76
CA ALA A 15 -8.43 -6.65 3.79
C ALA A 15 -8.14 -5.16 3.58
N GLU A 16 -8.75 -4.52 2.57
CA GLU A 16 -8.63 -3.07 2.31
C GLU A 16 -9.08 -2.25 3.53
N LYS A 17 -10.21 -2.65 4.13
CA LYS A 17 -10.74 -2.01 5.34
C LYS A 17 -9.82 -2.17 6.56
N GLU A 18 -9.10 -3.28 6.67
CA GLU A 18 -8.07 -3.48 7.68
C GLU A 18 -6.85 -2.60 7.39
N GLY A 19 -6.37 -2.57 6.14
CA GLY A 19 -5.31 -1.66 5.66
C GLY A 19 -5.60 -0.21 6.01
N MET A 20 -6.79 0.29 5.65
CA MET A 20 -7.26 1.64 5.97
C MET A 20 -7.17 1.94 7.46
N ARG A 21 -7.65 1.02 8.31
CA ARG A 21 -7.63 1.19 9.77
C ARG A 21 -6.21 1.24 10.31
N THR A 22 -5.34 0.36 9.80
CA THR A 22 -3.93 0.33 10.19
C THR A 22 -3.22 1.62 9.81
N TYR A 23 -3.43 2.12 8.59
CA TYR A 23 -2.85 3.39 8.15
C TYR A 23 -3.36 4.60 8.95
N LEU A 24 -4.66 4.69 9.25
CA LEU A 24 -5.18 5.73 10.13
C LEU A 24 -4.61 5.64 11.55
N GLN A 25 -4.34 4.42 12.04
CA GLN A 25 -3.66 4.22 13.31
C GLN A 25 -2.21 4.74 13.27
N PHE A 26 -1.46 4.44 12.21
CA PHE A 26 -0.09 4.94 12.03
C PHE A 26 -0.04 6.46 11.89
N ALA A 27 -0.95 7.05 11.10
CA ALA A 27 -1.10 8.50 10.98
C ALA A 27 -1.40 9.19 12.32
N LYS A 28 -2.08 8.51 13.25
CA LYS A 28 -2.35 9.02 14.59
C LYS A 28 -1.13 8.93 15.52
N GLN A 29 -0.27 7.93 15.31
CA GLN A 29 0.88 7.62 16.17
C GLN A 29 2.13 8.38 15.77
N THR A 30 2.31 8.66 14.48
CA THR A 30 3.47 9.38 13.99
C THR A 30 3.42 10.87 14.39
N GLU A 31 4.56 11.39 14.82
CA GLU A 31 4.72 12.82 15.10
C GLU A 31 5.20 13.58 13.86
N VAL A 32 5.80 12.88 12.88
CA VAL A 32 6.36 13.45 11.67
C VAL A 32 5.24 13.84 10.70
N ALA A 33 5.11 15.13 10.40
CA ALA A 33 4.05 15.65 9.52
C ALA A 33 4.02 14.96 8.14
N GLY A 34 5.17 14.77 7.50
CA GLY A 34 5.27 14.07 6.20
C GLY A 34 4.81 12.62 6.27
N GLY A 35 5.24 11.88 7.30
CA GLY A 35 4.80 10.49 7.53
C GLY A 35 3.30 10.40 7.81
N LYS A 36 2.74 11.36 8.53
CA LYS A 36 1.30 11.46 8.78
C LYS A 36 0.51 11.62 7.50
N ASP A 37 0.91 12.56 6.65
CA ASP A 37 0.25 12.82 5.38
C ASP A 37 0.34 11.59 4.46
N MET A 38 1.51 10.94 4.39
CA MET A 38 1.68 9.70 3.64
C MET A 38 0.71 8.60 4.10
N PHE A 39 0.62 8.32 5.40
CA PHE A 39 -0.31 7.31 5.93
C PHE A 39 -1.78 7.68 5.68
N ILE A 40 -2.15 8.96 5.74
CA ILE A 40 -3.51 9.40 5.40
C ILE A 40 -3.81 9.13 3.92
N GLN A 41 -2.87 9.39 3.02
CA GLN A 41 -3.07 9.15 1.58
C GLN A 41 -3.18 7.66 1.26
N LEU A 42 -2.34 6.82 1.88
CA LEU A 42 -2.49 5.36 1.78
C LEU A 42 -3.87 4.91 2.27
N ALA A 43 -4.34 5.40 3.42
CA ALA A 43 -5.68 5.07 3.91
C ALA A 43 -6.81 5.52 2.96
N LEU A 44 -6.64 6.63 2.23
CA LEU A 44 -7.61 7.08 1.24
C LEU A 44 -7.58 6.22 -0.03
N ASP A 45 -6.42 5.67 -0.40
CA ASP A 45 -6.30 4.73 -1.52
C ASP A 45 -7.04 3.41 -1.20
N GLU A 46 -6.94 2.90 0.03
CA GLU A 46 -7.71 1.72 0.45
C GLU A 46 -9.23 1.95 0.40
N VAL A 47 -9.70 3.18 0.67
CA VAL A 47 -11.12 3.54 0.52
C VAL A 47 -11.52 3.47 -0.95
N ASP A 48 -10.71 4.02 -1.86
CA ASP A 48 -10.96 3.94 -3.30
C ASP A 48 -11.00 2.47 -3.76
N HIS A 49 -10.11 1.60 -3.22
CA HIS A 49 -10.12 0.16 -3.48
C HIS A 49 -11.43 -0.50 -3.03
N MET A 50 -11.86 -0.22 -1.79
CA MET A 50 -13.13 -0.72 -1.25
C MET A 50 -14.33 -0.32 -2.12
N GLU A 51 -14.38 0.93 -2.59
CA GLU A 51 -15.45 1.43 -3.46
C GLU A 51 -15.46 0.70 -4.81
N MET A 52 -14.28 0.48 -5.40
CA MET A 52 -14.17 -0.28 -6.65
C MET A 52 -14.63 -1.73 -6.49
N ILE A 53 -14.18 -2.41 -5.42
CA ILE A 53 -14.56 -3.79 -5.10
C ILE A 53 -16.07 -3.89 -4.85
N GLN A 54 -16.66 -2.95 -4.10
CA GLN A 54 -18.09 -2.90 -3.86
C GLN A 54 -18.88 -2.69 -5.15
N SER A 55 -18.48 -1.72 -5.98
CA SER A 55 -19.11 -1.48 -7.28
C SER A 55 -19.07 -2.73 -8.16
N PHE A 56 -17.95 -3.45 -8.15
CA PHE A 56 -17.77 -4.69 -8.90
C PHE A 56 -18.72 -5.80 -8.41
N MET A 57 -18.82 -5.99 -7.08
CA MET A 57 -19.74 -6.94 -6.48
C MET A 57 -21.21 -6.62 -6.82
N GLU A 58 -21.60 -5.35 -6.77
CA GLU A 58 -22.97 -4.92 -7.10
C GLU A 58 -23.35 -5.21 -8.55
N LYS A 59 -22.46 -4.90 -9.51
CA LYS A 59 -22.66 -5.23 -10.93
C LYS A 59 -22.82 -6.73 -11.15
N MET A 60 -21.98 -7.53 -10.49
CA MET A 60 -22.06 -8.99 -10.56
C MET A 60 -23.38 -9.53 -10.00
N LEU A 61 -23.87 -9.00 -8.87
CA LEU A 61 -25.15 -9.41 -8.28
C LEU A 61 -26.35 -9.06 -9.17
N LYS A 62 -26.27 -7.97 -9.94
CA LYS A 62 -27.27 -7.57 -10.93
C LYS A 62 -27.20 -8.37 -12.23
N GLY A 63 -26.18 -9.22 -12.40
CA GLY A 63 -25.95 -9.99 -13.62
C GLY A 63 -25.50 -9.12 -14.80
N GLU A 64 -24.92 -7.95 -14.52
CA GLU A 64 -24.37 -7.07 -15.54
C GLU A 64 -23.09 -7.67 -16.14
N THR A 65 -22.80 -7.31 -17.39
CA THR A 65 -21.54 -7.70 -18.03
C THR A 65 -20.38 -6.92 -17.41
N PHE A 66 -19.29 -7.62 -17.15
CA PHE A 66 -18.07 -6.97 -16.65
C PHE A 66 -17.55 -6.02 -17.72
N THR A 67 -17.35 -4.77 -17.31
CA THR A 67 -16.74 -3.73 -18.13
C THR A 67 -15.40 -3.38 -17.51
N PRO A 68 -14.36 -3.08 -18.33
CA PRO A 68 -13.08 -2.64 -17.80
C PRO A 68 -13.27 -1.47 -16.83
N VAL A 69 -12.70 -1.63 -15.63
CA VAL A 69 -12.67 -0.57 -14.62
C VAL A 69 -11.32 0.12 -14.72
N GLU A 70 -11.33 1.45 -14.71
CA GLU A 70 -10.10 2.22 -14.50
C GLU A 70 -9.75 2.13 -13.02
N VAL A 71 -8.58 1.55 -12.74
CA VAL A 71 -7.99 1.53 -11.40
C VAL A 71 -6.96 2.66 -11.37
N PRO A 72 -7.18 3.72 -10.59
CA PRO A 72 -6.22 4.81 -10.50
C PRO A 72 -4.90 4.29 -9.88
N ALA A 73 -3.78 4.94 -10.21
CA ALA A 73 -2.48 4.56 -9.68
C ALA A 73 -2.26 4.83 -8.17
N GLY A 74 -3.32 5.19 -7.43
CA GLY A 74 -3.26 5.72 -6.06
C GLY A 74 -3.07 7.24 -6.01
N ARG A 75 -3.65 7.88 -5.00
CA ARG A 75 -3.49 9.29 -4.62
C ARG A 75 -2.07 9.54 -4.16
N ILE A 76 -1.47 8.61 -3.41
CA ILE A 76 -0.10 8.76 -2.93
C ILE A 76 0.90 8.87 -4.09
N SER A 77 0.69 8.10 -5.17
CA SER A 77 1.53 8.14 -6.37
C SER A 77 1.53 9.50 -7.07
N LYS A 78 0.48 10.31 -6.91
CA LYS A 78 0.38 11.66 -7.49
C LYS A 78 1.06 12.74 -6.64
N LEU A 79 1.29 12.44 -5.37
CA LEU A 79 1.91 13.36 -4.40
C LEU A 79 3.43 13.17 -4.30
N LEU A 80 3.97 12.13 -4.94
CA LEU A 80 5.39 11.82 -4.99
C LEU A 80 6.08 12.17 -6.34
N PRO A 81 5.76 13.25 -7.08
CA PRO A 81 6.68 13.69 -8.12
C PRO A 81 7.93 14.23 -7.42
N ASP A 82 9.00 13.43 -7.47
CA ASP A 82 10.35 13.69 -6.94
C ASP A 82 10.52 13.66 -5.42
N LEU A 83 10.77 12.44 -4.90
CA LEU A 83 11.42 12.15 -3.60
C LEU A 83 12.73 12.94 -3.37
N ALA A 84 13.27 13.61 -4.40
CA ALA A 84 14.44 14.47 -4.30
C ALA A 84 14.18 15.79 -3.53
N ASP A 85 12.96 16.35 -3.60
CA ASP A 85 12.66 17.69 -3.07
C ASP A 85 12.23 17.68 -1.58
N ALA A 86 11.80 16.52 -1.07
CA ALA A 86 11.43 16.32 0.33
C ALA A 86 12.63 16.40 1.31
N SER A 87 13.87 16.38 0.78
CA SER A 87 15.12 16.49 1.53
C SER A 87 15.35 17.86 2.19
N LEU A 88 14.49 18.85 1.93
CA LEU A 88 14.64 20.25 2.36
C LEU A 88 13.82 20.65 3.60
N GLN A 89 12.91 19.79 4.08
CA GLN A 89 12.16 20.08 5.31
C GLN A 89 12.95 19.61 6.52
N GLN A 90 12.96 20.40 7.60
CA GLN A 90 13.60 20.06 8.86
C GLN A 90 12.95 18.77 9.40
N ILE A 91 13.63 17.65 9.21
CA ILE A 91 13.10 16.31 9.49
C ILE A 91 12.98 16.16 11.01
N GLU A 92 11.76 16.17 11.52
CA GLU A 92 11.50 15.65 12.86
C GLU A 92 11.96 14.20 12.89
N LYS A 93 12.83 13.87 13.84
CA LYS A 93 13.48 12.55 13.89
C LYS A 93 12.43 11.46 14.04
N ALA A 94 12.26 10.64 13.01
CA ALA A 94 11.36 9.49 13.05
C ALA A 94 11.72 8.56 14.24
N SER A 95 10.68 7.98 14.83
CA SER A 95 10.79 7.11 15.99
C SER A 95 10.94 5.64 15.58
N VAL A 96 11.33 4.79 16.54
CA VAL A 96 11.28 3.32 16.38
C VAL A 96 9.86 2.84 16.07
N GLY A 97 8.84 3.59 16.51
CA GLY A 97 7.44 3.33 16.19
C GLY A 97 7.13 3.52 14.70
N ASP A 98 7.72 4.55 14.08
CA ASP A 98 7.54 4.84 12.66
C ASP A 98 8.20 3.78 11.77
N GLU A 99 9.42 3.35 12.10
CA GLU A 99 10.07 2.23 11.40
C GLU A 99 9.26 0.93 11.46
N LYS A 100 8.68 0.65 12.64
CA LYS A 100 7.83 -0.54 12.81
C LYS A 100 6.54 -0.40 12.01
N ALA A 101 5.91 0.77 12.00
CA ALA A 101 4.72 1.05 11.21
C ALA A 101 4.97 0.81 9.72
N LEU A 102 6.09 1.32 9.19
CA LEU A 102 6.49 1.12 7.79
C LEU A 102 6.67 -0.36 7.45
N LYS A 103 7.37 -1.12 8.30
CA LYS A 103 7.58 -2.57 8.09
C LYS A 103 6.26 -3.35 8.11
N VAL A 104 5.36 -3.01 9.03
CA VAL A 104 4.03 -3.64 9.09
C VAL A 104 3.21 -3.30 7.84
N GLY A 105 3.21 -2.04 7.39
CA GLY A 105 2.57 -1.64 6.13
C GLY A 105 3.13 -2.43 4.95
N MET A 106 4.46 -2.52 4.80
CA MET A 106 5.08 -3.30 3.73
C MET A 106 4.66 -4.78 3.74
N GLU A 107 4.54 -5.41 4.91
CA GLU A 107 4.04 -6.79 5.02
C GLU A 107 2.56 -6.91 4.62
N GLN A 108 1.73 -5.92 4.92
CA GLN A 108 0.34 -5.88 4.51
C GLN A 108 0.22 -5.74 2.99
N GLU A 109 0.95 -4.79 2.39
CA GLU A 109 0.96 -4.57 0.94
C GLU A 109 1.43 -5.80 0.16
N ALA A 110 2.49 -6.47 0.65
CA ALA A 110 2.98 -7.70 0.04
C ALA A 110 1.91 -8.81 0.06
N LYS A 111 1.21 -8.99 1.18
CA LYS A 111 0.13 -9.98 1.31
C LYS A 111 -1.08 -9.65 0.44
N ALA A 112 -1.48 -8.37 0.38
CA ALA A 112 -2.58 -7.92 -0.47
C ALA A 112 -2.25 -8.17 -1.96
N ARG A 113 -1.04 -7.80 -2.39
CA ARG A 113 -0.54 -8.08 -3.73
C ARG A 113 -0.56 -9.57 -4.07
N GLU A 114 -0.01 -10.42 -3.20
CA GLU A 114 0.01 -11.87 -3.40
C GLU A 114 -1.40 -12.44 -3.50
N PHE A 115 -2.32 -11.98 -2.66
CA PHE A 115 -3.72 -12.35 -2.70
C PHE A 115 -4.34 -11.98 -4.05
N TYR A 116 -4.17 -10.75 -4.53
CA TYR A 116 -4.73 -10.31 -5.80
C TYR A 116 -4.18 -11.07 -7.01
N LEU A 117 -2.87 -11.35 -7.03
CA LEU A 117 -2.27 -12.19 -8.07
C LEU A 117 -2.86 -13.61 -8.06
N ALA A 118 -3.01 -14.22 -6.87
CA ALA A 118 -3.57 -15.55 -6.74
C ALA A 118 -5.04 -15.61 -7.18
N GLU A 119 -5.84 -14.57 -6.91
CA GLU A 119 -7.23 -14.50 -7.40
C GLU A 119 -7.29 -14.26 -8.92
N ALA A 120 -6.39 -13.45 -9.48
CA ALA A 120 -6.29 -13.25 -10.93
C ALA A 120 -5.99 -14.54 -11.70
N GLU A 121 -5.26 -15.50 -11.10
CA GLU A 121 -4.97 -16.80 -11.70
C GLU A 121 -6.17 -17.75 -11.71
N LYS A 122 -7.10 -17.59 -10.77
CA LYS A 122 -8.28 -18.47 -10.61
C LYS A 122 -9.45 -18.06 -11.52
N VAL A 123 -9.39 -16.89 -12.13
CA VAL A 123 -10.51 -16.34 -12.91
C VAL A 123 -10.25 -16.44 -14.41
N GLU A 124 -11.24 -17.00 -15.12
CA GLU A 124 -11.21 -17.12 -16.59
C GLU A 124 -11.62 -15.83 -17.31
N ASP A 125 -12.51 -15.05 -16.69
CA ASP A 125 -13.00 -13.79 -17.26
C ASP A 125 -11.86 -12.75 -17.30
N THR A 126 -11.54 -12.27 -18.49
CA THR A 126 -10.41 -11.37 -18.72
C THR A 126 -10.58 -10.02 -18.04
N VAL A 127 -11.81 -9.54 -17.86
CA VAL A 127 -12.09 -8.24 -17.23
C VAL A 127 -11.90 -8.34 -15.72
N VAL A 128 -12.42 -9.42 -15.11
CA VAL A 128 -12.22 -9.68 -13.67
C VAL A 128 -10.74 -9.91 -13.38
N LYS A 129 -10.05 -10.67 -14.25
CA LYS A 129 -8.61 -10.90 -14.14
C LYS A 129 -7.82 -9.59 -14.20
N ASP A 130 -8.10 -8.74 -15.18
CA ASP A 130 -7.47 -7.42 -15.32
C ASP A 130 -7.71 -6.53 -14.09
N PHE A 131 -8.91 -6.58 -13.50
CA PHE A 131 -9.22 -5.85 -12.28
C PHE A 131 -8.30 -6.26 -11.11
N PHE A 132 -8.15 -7.55 -10.84
CA PHE A 132 -7.25 -8.03 -9.78
C PHE A 132 -5.78 -7.72 -10.08
N LEU A 133 -5.32 -7.87 -11.32
CA LEU A 133 -3.94 -7.52 -11.69
C LEU A 133 -3.65 -6.03 -11.45
N LYS A 134 -4.61 -5.16 -11.76
CA LYS A 134 -4.46 -3.72 -11.52
C LYS A 134 -4.39 -3.38 -10.03
N LEU A 135 -5.20 -4.02 -9.18
CA LEU A 135 -5.08 -3.85 -7.73
C LEU A 135 -3.71 -4.32 -7.23
N ALA A 136 -3.24 -5.48 -7.68
CA ALA A 136 -1.90 -5.98 -7.35
C ALA A 136 -0.76 -5.01 -7.74
N ASP A 137 -0.93 -4.30 -8.86
CA ASP A 137 0.03 -3.27 -9.31
C ASP A 137 -0.03 -1.99 -8.47
N VAL A 138 -1.19 -1.66 -7.87
CA VAL A 138 -1.31 -0.54 -6.93
C VAL A 138 -0.63 -0.90 -5.60
N GLU A 139 -0.88 -2.09 -5.05
CA GLU A 139 -0.23 -2.51 -3.78
C GLU A 139 1.30 -2.61 -3.92
N LEU A 140 1.80 -2.98 -5.10
CA LEU A 140 3.23 -2.92 -5.36
C LEU A 140 3.78 -1.49 -5.25
N LYS A 141 3.03 -0.47 -5.68
CA LYS A 141 3.44 0.93 -5.57
C LYS A 141 3.41 1.37 -4.11
N HIS A 142 2.37 1.03 -3.36
CA HIS A 142 2.31 1.29 -1.92
C HIS A 142 3.52 0.69 -1.19
N TYR A 143 3.83 -0.59 -1.46
CA TYR A 143 5.01 -1.26 -0.94
C TYR A 143 6.31 -0.48 -1.23
N ASN A 144 6.51 -0.07 -2.48
CA ASN A 144 7.72 0.64 -2.90
C ASN A 144 7.85 2.00 -2.21
N ILE A 145 6.73 2.69 -1.98
CA ILE A 145 6.70 3.98 -1.28
C ILE A 145 7.11 3.79 0.19
N LEU A 146 6.53 2.80 0.87
CA LEU A 146 6.88 2.48 2.26
C LEU A 146 8.35 2.05 2.39
N GLN A 147 8.85 1.28 1.42
CA GLN A 147 10.26 0.87 1.39
C GLN A 147 11.20 2.06 1.19
N ALA A 148 10.84 2.99 0.31
CA ALA A 148 11.61 4.21 0.08
C ALA A 148 11.68 5.07 1.34
N GLU A 149 10.55 5.26 2.04
CA GLU A 149 10.49 6.01 3.30
C GLU A 149 11.31 5.34 4.41
N LEU A 150 11.23 4.01 4.54
CA LEU A 150 12.04 3.26 5.51
C LEU A 150 13.53 3.44 5.24
N THR A 151 13.93 3.38 3.97
CA THR A 151 15.31 3.58 3.54
C THR A 151 15.79 4.99 3.86
N PHE A 152 14.94 6.00 3.61
CA PHE A 152 15.23 7.40 3.90
C PHE A 152 15.45 7.65 5.40
N ILE A 153 14.56 7.14 6.26
CA ILE A 153 14.69 7.27 7.73
C ILE A 153 15.96 6.59 8.23
N GLN A 154 16.30 5.41 7.71
CA GLN A 154 17.52 4.68 8.10
C GLN A 154 18.80 5.38 7.62
N GLN A 155 18.77 6.07 6.47
CA GLN A 155 19.91 6.85 5.97
C GLN A 155 20.07 8.20 6.69
N GLY A 156 18.99 8.74 7.25
CA GLY A 156 18.99 9.96 8.08
C GLY A 156 19.38 9.77 9.55
N GLY A 157 19.74 8.55 9.98
CA GLY A 157 20.11 8.26 11.37
C GLY A 157 20.99 7.02 11.51
N PHE A 158 22.28 7.25 11.82
CA PHE A 158 23.30 6.25 12.15
C PHE A 158 23.74 5.33 10.99
N TRP A 159 24.57 5.89 10.11
CA TRP A 159 25.55 5.13 9.34
C TRP A 159 26.92 5.72 9.60
N PHE A 160 27.60 5.26 10.66
CA PHE A 160 29.06 5.13 10.80
C PHE A 160 29.40 4.74 12.25
N ASP A 161 29.18 3.47 12.61
CA ASP A 161 29.97 2.86 13.70
C ASP A 161 30.24 1.37 13.45
N THR A 162 30.45 1.01 12.18
CA THR A 162 30.91 -0.33 11.79
C THR A 162 31.98 -0.22 10.71
N GLN A 163 33.10 0.40 11.06
CA GLN A 163 34.41 0.01 10.52
C GLN A 163 35.58 0.49 11.41
N GLU A 164 35.50 0.23 12.72
CA GLU A 164 36.73 0.05 13.52
C GLU A 164 37.11 -1.44 13.44
N PHE A 165 37.74 -1.83 12.34
CA PHE A 165 38.57 -3.03 12.30
C PHE A 165 40.01 -2.59 11.99
N SER A 166 40.79 -2.53 13.07
CA SER A 166 42.24 -2.74 13.17
C SER A 166 43.13 -2.33 12.00
N LEU A 167 44.00 -1.36 12.25
CA LEU A 167 45.43 -1.61 12.10
C LEU A 167 46.11 -1.30 13.44
N GLU A 168 46.38 -2.37 14.18
CA GLU A 168 47.47 -2.39 15.15
C GLU A 168 48.76 -1.94 14.45
N MET A 169 49.60 -1.22 15.20
CA MET A 169 50.90 -0.68 14.77
C MET A 169 51.85 -1.75 14.20
#